data_AF-A0AAN7WDS2-F1
#
_entry.id   AF-A0AAN7WDS2-F1
#
_cell.length_a   1.000
_cell.length_b   1.000
_cell.length_c   1.000
_cell.angle_alpha   90.00
_cell.angle_beta   90.00
_cell.angle_gamma   90.00
#
_symmetry.space_group_name_H-M   'P 1'
#
loop_
_entity.id
_entity.type
_entity.pdbx_description
1 polymer ?
#
loop_
_entity_poly.entity_id
_entity_poly.type
_entity_poly.pdbx_seq_one_letter_code
_entity_poly.pdbx_strand_id
1 'polypeptide(L)'
;MGLLDKYEGEHKLQHKSSLDEDPEKKEAKQLISQYRTMQMRLYVTEQAFENREERFEREEEERRATVEAGEEVGTQLAFDHKQLELTRHMTRALIDAEEAFAAAKAAAVTAGVQVPGSDVESGFVDDVNDGYIISSEDDEEEDVDRAAIEAWMALVPECDTDEVPEVDIDDWDAKSMGISDSMSMVAEDGERRRIDKWLAMCERTRGELEVVVES
;
A
#
# COMPACT_ATOMS: atom_id res chain seq x y z
N MET A 1 21.76 78.87 7.29
CA MET A 1 20.47 78.88 6.56
C MET A 1 20.54 77.70 5.61
N GLY A 2 19.98 76.54 5.98
CA GLY A 2 18.61 76.14 5.63
C GLY A 2 18.65 75.45 4.25
N LEU A 3 18.12 74.27 3.96
CA LEU A 3 17.13 73.38 4.56
C LEU A 3 17.30 72.03 3.81
N LEU A 4 17.09 70.88 4.48
CA LEU A 4 16.23 69.74 4.09
C LEU A 4 16.22 69.27 2.61
N ASP A 5 16.25 67.99 2.24
CA ASP A 5 15.78 66.79 2.92
C ASP A 5 16.19 65.55 2.09
N LYS A 6 16.37 64.42 2.78
CA LYS A 6 16.08 63.02 2.41
C LYS A 6 16.31 62.53 0.98
N TYR A 7 17.07 61.43 0.87
CA TYR A 7 16.49 60.17 0.39
C TYR A 7 17.25 59.00 1.05
N GLU A 8 16.70 58.54 2.17
CA GLU A 8 16.93 57.20 2.71
C GLU A 8 16.41 56.18 1.69
N GLY A 9 17.30 55.34 1.17
CA GLY A 9 16.97 54.19 0.36
C GLY A 9 17.36 52.91 1.07
N GLU A 10 16.82 52.69 2.28
CA GLU A 10 16.85 51.36 2.88
C GLU A 10 15.97 50.43 2.04
N HIS A 11 16.61 49.63 1.19
CA HIS A 11 15.99 48.45 0.59
C HIS A 11 15.66 47.45 1.69
N LYS A 12 14.52 47.64 2.36
CA LYS A 12 13.85 46.56 3.09
C LYS A 12 13.30 45.60 2.06
N LEU A 13 14.11 44.58 1.73
CA LEU A 13 13.61 43.31 1.26
C LEU A 13 12.65 42.79 2.33
N GLN A 14 11.37 43.11 2.16
CA GLN A 14 10.31 42.40 2.88
C GLN A 14 10.36 40.98 2.37
N HIS A 15 11.10 40.13 3.08
CA HIS A 15 10.92 38.70 3.05
C HIS A 15 9.51 38.44 3.58
N LYS A 16 8.51 38.53 2.69
CA LYS A 16 7.17 38.01 2.95
C LYS A 16 7.29 36.48 2.97
N SER A 17 7.79 35.97 4.10
CA SER A 17 7.57 34.61 4.56
C SER A 17 6.09 34.50 4.98
N SER A 18 5.21 34.59 3.99
CA SER A 18 3.76 34.39 4.11
C SER A 18 3.38 33.62 2.86
N LEU A 19 3.82 32.37 2.83
CA LEU A 19 3.19 31.33 2.06
C LEU A 19 2.58 30.44 3.11
N ASP A 20 1.34 30.76 3.47
CA ASP A 20 0.45 29.82 4.12
C ASP A 20 0.48 28.57 3.24
N GLU A 21 1.16 27.51 3.71
CA GLU A 21 1.12 26.23 3.03
C GLU A 21 -0.35 25.84 2.92
N ASP A 22 -0.78 25.60 1.69
CA ASP A 22 -2.10 25.08 1.35
C ASP A 22 -2.50 24.00 2.38
N PRO A 23 -3.63 24.17 3.10
CA PRO A 23 -4.04 23.26 4.16
C PRO A 23 -4.10 21.80 3.66
N GLU A 24 -4.48 21.59 2.40
CA GLU A 24 -4.52 20.26 1.78
C GLU A 24 -3.13 19.64 1.65
N LYS A 25 -2.13 20.44 1.23
CA LYS A 25 -0.73 19.98 1.17
C LYS A 25 -0.15 19.70 2.56
N LYS A 26 -0.58 20.45 3.58
CA LYS A 26 -0.15 20.23 4.97
C LYS A 26 -0.76 18.94 5.53
N GLU A 27 -2.02 18.66 5.24
CA GLU A 27 -2.71 17.44 5.65
C GLU A 27 -2.11 16.20 4.97
N ALA A 28 -1.85 16.27 3.66
CA ALA A 28 -1.20 15.19 2.93
C ALA A 28 0.20 14.86 3.49
N LYS A 29 1.02 15.87 3.80
CA LYS A 29 2.33 15.69 4.46
C LYS A 29 2.20 15.00 5.81
N GLN A 30 1.17 15.33 6.59
CA GLN A 30 0.93 14.71 7.90
C GLN A 30 0.55 13.24 7.74
N LEU A 31 -0.34 12.91 6.81
CA LEU A 31 -0.74 11.53 6.54
C LEU A 31 0.43 10.68 6.06
N ILE A 32 1.28 11.21 5.16
CA ILE A 32 2.52 10.54 4.72
C ILE A 32 3.45 10.30 5.92
N SER A 33 3.62 11.30 6.78
CA SER A 33 4.47 11.15 7.98
C SER A 33 3.91 10.10 8.94
N GLN A 34 2.60 10.07 9.15
CA GLN A 34 1.94 9.10 10.02
C GLN A 34 2.08 7.68 9.45
N TYR A 35 1.82 7.50 8.16
CA TYR A 35 2.01 6.22 7.46
C TYR A 35 3.43 5.67 7.68
N ARG A 36 4.46 6.48 7.38
CA ARG A 36 5.86 6.08 7.54
C ARG A 36 6.21 5.74 8.98
N THR A 37 5.67 6.50 9.93
CA THR A 37 5.88 6.25 11.36
C THR A 37 5.29 4.90 11.76
N MET A 38 4.06 4.58 11.33
CA MET A 38 3.43 3.30 11.65
C MET A 38 4.08 2.14 10.92
N GLN A 39 4.54 2.33 9.68
CA GLN A 39 5.32 1.34 8.93
C GLN A 39 6.62 0.99 9.66
N MET A 40 7.37 2.01 10.08
CA MET A 40 8.61 1.81 10.85
C MET A 40 8.33 1.15 12.19
N ARG A 41 7.24 1.52 12.86
CA ARG A 41 6.82 0.88 14.11
C ARG A 41 6.56 -0.60 13.88
N LEU A 42 5.72 -0.95 12.90
CA LEU A 42 5.40 -2.34 12.54
C LEU A 42 6.68 -3.14 12.31
N TYR A 43 7.56 -2.66 11.43
CA TYR A 43 8.84 -3.29 11.11
C TYR A 43 9.69 -3.57 12.37
N VAL A 44 9.83 -2.60 13.27
CA VAL A 44 10.60 -2.81 14.51
C VAL A 44 9.95 -3.86 15.42
N THR A 45 8.62 -3.87 15.54
CA THR A 45 7.90 -4.90 16.31
C THR A 45 8.01 -6.30 15.70
N GLU A 46 7.93 -6.42 14.38
CA GLU A 46 8.14 -7.68 13.65
C GLU A 46 9.53 -8.22 13.93
N GLN A 47 10.57 -7.39 13.75
CA GLN A 47 11.95 -7.77 14.04
C GLN A 47 12.14 -8.18 15.52
N ALA A 48 11.50 -7.49 16.46
CA ALA A 48 11.58 -7.86 17.88
C ALA A 48 10.88 -9.20 18.17
N PHE A 49 9.81 -9.50 17.44
CA PHE A 49 9.08 -10.76 17.56
C PHE A 49 9.83 -11.92 16.89
N GLU A 50 10.38 -11.72 15.70
CA GLU A 50 11.18 -12.71 14.96
C GLU A 50 12.44 -13.10 15.75
N ASN A 51 13.18 -12.11 16.25
CA ASN A 51 14.42 -12.32 17.02
C ASN A 51 14.17 -12.80 18.46
N ARG A 52 12.92 -13.11 18.85
CA ARG A 52 12.59 -13.53 20.22
C ARG A 52 13.24 -14.86 20.59
N GLU A 53 13.34 -15.78 19.64
CA GLU A 53 13.86 -17.13 19.86
C GLU A 53 15.36 -17.08 20.13
N GLU A 54 16.12 -16.36 19.29
CA GLU A 54 17.55 -16.12 19.51
C GLU A 54 17.82 -15.45 20.87
N ARG A 55 16.96 -14.51 21.29
CA ARG A 55 17.05 -13.92 22.63
C ARG A 55 16.82 -14.97 23.72
N PHE A 56 15.86 -15.88 23.55
CA PHE A 56 15.59 -16.93 24.54
C PHE A 56 16.73 -17.93 24.64
N GLU A 57 17.31 -18.34 23.52
CA GLU A 57 18.49 -19.21 23.48
C GLU A 57 19.66 -18.57 24.22
N ARG A 58 19.92 -17.29 23.95
CA ARG A 58 20.97 -16.53 24.65
C ARG A 58 20.72 -16.44 26.16
N GLU A 59 19.50 -16.12 26.59
CA GLU A 59 19.13 -16.09 28.01
C GLU A 59 19.29 -17.49 28.66
N GLU A 60 19.03 -18.57 27.92
CA GLU A 60 19.21 -19.93 28.41
C GLU A 60 20.70 -20.30 28.56
N GLU A 61 21.54 -19.90 27.60
CA GLU A 61 23.00 -20.07 27.67
C GLU A 61 23.59 -19.30 28.85
N GLU A 62 23.19 -18.04 29.03
CA GLU A 62 23.60 -17.21 30.18
C GLU A 62 23.21 -17.87 31.50
N ARG A 63 21.99 -18.41 31.59
CA ARG A 63 21.51 -19.14 32.77
C ARG A 63 22.31 -20.41 33.02
N ARG A 64 22.68 -21.14 31.98
CA ARG A 64 23.49 -22.36 32.08
C ARG A 64 24.89 -22.02 32.59
N ALA A 65 25.51 -20.97 32.06
CA ALA A 65 26.81 -20.49 32.50
C ALA A 65 26.82 -20.05 33.98
N THR A 66 25.75 -19.39 34.44
CA THR A 66 25.61 -19.02 35.88
C THR A 66 25.49 -20.24 36.79
N VAL A 67 24.73 -21.25 36.36
CA VAL A 67 24.65 -22.54 37.08
C VAL A 67 26.01 -23.24 37.14
N GLU A 68 26.74 -23.27 36.02
CA GLU A 68 28.08 -23.86 35.96
C GLU A 68 29.10 -23.12 36.84
N ALA A 69 28.95 -21.79 36.98
CA ALA A 69 29.73 -20.97 37.91
C ALA A 69 29.36 -21.20 39.39
N GLY A 70 28.29 -21.97 39.67
CA GLY A 70 27.82 -22.29 41.01
C GLY A 70 26.94 -21.20 41.62
N GLU A 71 26.44 -20.25 40.81
CA GLU A 71 25.51 -19.23 41.26
C GLU A 71 24.07 -19.76 41.29
N GLU A 72 23.27 -19.28 42.25
CA GLU A 72 21.86 -19.66 42.37
C GLU A 72 21.04 -18.93 41.30
N VAL A 73 20.39 -19.70 40.43
CA VAL A 73 19.44 -19.19 39.43
C VAL A 73 18.01 -19.55 39.80
N GLY A 74 17.05 -18.80 39.28
CA GLY A 74 15.62 -19.11 39.43
C GLY A 74 15.24 -20.48 38.86
N THR A 75 14.06 -20.96 39.24
CA THR A 75 13.54 -22.24 38.75
C THR A 75 13.27 -22.19 37.24
N GLN A 76 13.40 -23.35 36.57
CA GLN A 76 13.07 -23.46 35.14
C GLN A 76 11.64 -22.98 34.86
N LEU A 77 10.68 -23.35 35.72
CA LEU A 77 9.29 -22.94 35.57
C LEU A 77 9.11 -21.41 35.61
N ALA A 78 9.84 -20.71 36.48
CA ALA A 78 9.78 -19.24 36.55
C ALA A 78 10.38 -18.59 35.29
N PHE A 79 11.46 -19.19 34.75
CA PHE A 79 12.05 -18.77 33.49
C PHE A 79 11.07 -18.96 32.33
N ASP A 80 10.49 -20.15 32.18
CA ASP A 80 9.54 -20.47 31.11
C ASP A 80 8.30 -19.55 31.17
N HIS A 81 7.80 -19.29 32.39
CA HIS A 81 6.67 -18.39 32.59
C HIS A 81 6.98 -16.97 32.10
N LYS A 82 8.17 -16.45 32.44
CA LYS A 82 8.64 -15.14 31.97
C LYS A 82 8.69 -15.09 30.43
N GLN A 83 9.21 -16.13 29.77
CA GLN A 83 9.29 -16.15 28.31
C GLN A 83 7.92 -16.21 27.63
N LEU A 84 6.98 -16.96 28.22
CA LEU A 84 5.59 -17.01 27.75
C LEU A 84 4.89 -15.65 27.90
N GLU A 85 5.06 -14.98 29.05
CA GLU A 85 4.50 -13.64 29.26
C GLU A 85 5.08 -12.61 28.29
N LEU A 86 6.39 -12.66 28.07
CA LEU A 86 7.07 -11.77 27.13
C LEU A 86 6.60 -12.01 25.69
N THR A 87 6.46 -13.27 25.28
CA THR A 87 5.94 -13.63 23.95
C THR A 87 4.52 -13.10 23.77
N ARG A 88 3.64 -13.27 24.77
CA ARG A 88 2.27 -12.74 24.72
C ARG A 88 2.25 -11.21 24.60
N HIS A 89 3.15 -10.53 25.29
CA HIS A 89 3.26 -9.07 25.18
C HIS A 89 3.72 -8.66 23.77
N MET A 90 4.72 -9.34 23.21
CA MET A 90 5.21 -9.06 21.86
C MET A 90 4.15 -9.34 20.79
N THR A 91 3.40 -10.44 20.90
CA THR A 91 2.29 -10.73 19.99
C THR A 91 1.22 -9.64 20.04
N ARG A 92 0.84 -9.15 21.23
CA ARG A 92 -0.11 -8.03 21.35
C ARG A 92 0.45 -6.76 20.72
N ALA A 93 1.72 -6.44 20.99
CA ALA A 93 2.36 -5.26 20.41
C ALA A 93 2.42 -5.33 18.88
N LEU A 94 2.62 -6.53 18.32
CA LEU A 94 2.59 -6.77 16.89
C LEU A 94 1.19 -6.54 16.31
N ILE A 95 0.15 -7.13 16.90
CA ILE A 95 -1.26 -6.92 16.51
C ILE A 95 -1.59 -5.41 16.54
N ASP A 96 -1.26 -4.72 17.62
CA ASP A 96 -1.53 -3.28 17.75
C ASP A 96 -0.78 -2.45 16.69
N ALA A 97 0.43 -2.87 16.29
CA ALA A 97 1.22 -2.19 15.27
C ALA A 97 0.66 -2.45 13.86
N GLU A 98 0.22 -3.68 13.57
CA GLU A 98 -0.46 -4.07 12.33
C GLU A 98 -1.75 -3.27 12.16
N GLU A 99 -2.60 -3.23 13.18
CA GLU A 99 -3.84 -2.46 13.18
C GLU A 99 -3.60 -0.97 12.98
N ALA A 100 -2.60 -0.40 13.67
CA ALA A 100 -2.24 1.02 13.52
C ALA A 100 -1.71 1.34 12.12
N PHE A 101 -0.91 0.46 11.54
CA PHE A 101 -0.41 0.62 10.17
C PHE A 101 -1.54 0.49 9.14
N ALA A 102 -2.41 -0.49 9.30
CA ALA A 102 -3.60 -0.64 8.45
C ALA A 102 -4.52 0.59 8.51
N ALA A 103 -4.73 1.15 9.71
CA ALA A 103 -5.50 2.38 9.88
C ALA A 103 -4.84 3.59 9.21
N ALA A 104 -3.52 3.75 9.35
CA ALA A 104 -2.77 4.83 8.69
C ALA A 104 -2.79 4.70 7.16
N LYS A 105 -2.69 3.48 6.64
CA LYS A 105 -2.85 3.17 5.22
C LYS A 105 -4.24 3.55 4.72
N ALA A 106 -5.29 3.11 5.42
CA ALA A 106 -6.68 3.43 5.08
C ALA A 106 -6.95 4.94 5.10
N ALA A 107 -6.39 5.67 6.07
CA ALA A 107 -6.52 7.13 6.15
C ALA A 107 -5.85 7.84 4.96
N ALA A 108 -4.65 7.41 4.56
CA ALA A 108 -3.97 7.96 3.38
C ALA A 108 -4.77 7.69 2.10
N VAL A 109 -5.28 6.46 1.92
CA VAL A 109 -6.11 6.07 0.78
C VAL A 109 -7.42 6.88 0.73
N THR A 110 -8.14 6.99 1.84
CA THR A 110 -9.41 7.74 1.91
C THR A 110 -9.22 9.23 1.59
N ALA A 111 -8.04 9.78 1.86
CA ALA A 111 -7.68 11.16 1.55
C ALA A 111 -7.09 11.34 0.14
N GLY A 112 -7.02 10.29 -0.68
CA GLY A 112 -6.41 10.32 -2.01
C GLY A 112 -4.90 10.58 -1.99
N VAL A 113 -4.24 10.37 -0.85
CA VAL A 113 -2.81 10.66 -0.68
C VAL A 113 -1.97 9.46 -1.09
N GLN A 114 -1.23 9.60 -2.19
CA GLN A 114 -0.25 8.61 -2.60
C GLN A 114 1.03 8.73 -1.76
N VAL A 115 1.39 7.65 -1.06
CA VAL A 115 2.61 7.62 -0.25
C VAL A 115 3.78 7.06 -1.07
N PRO A 116 4.87 7.81 -1.29
CA PRO A 116 6.00 7.32 -2.09
C PRO A 116 6.69 6.11 -1.47
N GLY A 117 7.03 5.13 -2.30
CA GLY A 117 7.65 3.85 -1.97
C GLY A 117 6.69 2.83 -1.36
N SER A 118 5.38 3.01 -1.50
CA SER A 118 4.37 2.12 -0.92
C SER A 118 3.55 1.41 -2.00
N ASP A 119 2.88 0.32 -1.64
CA ASP A 119 1.89 -0.32 -2.51
C ASP A 119 0.75 0.66 -2.92
N VAL A 120 0.60 1.78 -2.20
CA VAL A 120 -0.34 2.86 -2.53
C VAL A 120 0.13 3.65 -3.77
N GLU A 121 1.43 3.78 -3.98
CA GLU A 121 2.02 4.38 -5.19
C GLU A 121 1.93 3.44 -6.40
N SER A 122 1.92 2.12 -6.17
CA SER A 122 1.88 1.13 -7.25
C SER A 122 0.54 1.07 -8.01
N GLY A 123 -0.45 1.90 -7.66
CA GLY A 123 -1.75 1.96 -8.35
C GLY A 123 -2.65 0.75 -8.10
N PHE A 124 -2.23 -0.23 -7.28
CA PHE A 124 -3.06 -1.35 -6.80
C PHE A 124 -3.77 -1.01 -5.48
N VAL A 125 -4.13 0.27 -5.31
CA VAL A 125 -4.95 0.70 -4.18
C VAL A 125 -6.35 0.18 -4.41
N ASP A 126 -6.90 -0.55 -3.43
CA ASP A 126 -8.32 -0.87 -3.32
C ASP A 126 -9.05 0.45 -3.02
N ASP A 127 -9.13 1.36 -4.00
CA ASP A 127 -10.02 2.52 -3.88
C ASP A 127 -11.46 2.00 -3.88
N VAL A 128 -12.28 2.59 -3.02
CA VAL A 128 -13.67 2.17 -2.78
C VAL A 128 -14.54 2.41 -4.01
N ASN A 129 -14.07 3.21 -4.98
CA ASN A 129 -14.73 3.40 -6.27
C ASN A 129 -13.76 3.14 -7.44
N ASP A 130 -14.18 2.22 -8.30
CA ASP A 130 -14.06 2.21 -9.77
C ASP A 130 -12.80 1.77 -10.51
N GLY A 131 -11.66 1.48 -9.88
CA GLY A 131 -10.53 0.96 -10.64
C GLY A 131 -9.96 1.95 -11.69
N TYR A 132 -10.17 3.25 -11.48
CA TYR A 132 -9.36 4.30 -12.10
C TYR A 132 -8.33 4.85 -11.11
N ILE A 133 -7.15 5.14 -11.65
CA ILE A 133 -6.06 5.83 -10.97
C ILE A 133 -6.49 7.30 -10.84
N ILE A 134 -6.23 7.95 -9.70
CA ILE A 134 -5.96 9.41 -9.71
C ILE A 134 -4.59 9.56 -10.38
N SER A 135 -4.57 9.43 -11.71
CA SER A 135 -3.37 9.57 -12.52
C SER A 135 -3.04 11.06 -12.63
N SER A 136 -1.77 11.36 -12.87
CA SER A 136 -1.35 12.68 -13.35
C SER A 136 -1.91 13.02 -14.73
N GLU A 137 -2.83 12.21 -15.30
CA GLU A 137 -3.38 12.45 -16.64
C GLU A 137 -4.09 13.81 -16.72
N ASP A 138 -4.71 14.30 -15.66
CA ASP A 138 -5.30 15.66 -15.64
C ASP A 138 -4.24 16.77 -15.85
N ASP A 139 -2.99 16.57 -15.38
CA ASP A 139 -1.87 17.50 -15.60
C ASP A 139 -1.14 17.23 -16.94
N GLU A 140 -1.25 16.02 -17.50
CA GLU A 140 -0.61 15.62 -18.77
C GLU A 140 -1.52 15.84 -20.00
N GLU A 141 -2.83 15.98 -19.82
CA GLU A 141 -3.79 16.30 -20.89
C GLU A 141 -3.54 17.69 -21.52
N GLU A 142 -2.90 18.61 -20.78
CA GLU A 142 -2.63 19.97 -21.27
C GLU A 142 -1.52 20.01 -22.35
N ASP A 143 -0.66 18.97 -22.42
CA ASP A 143 0.52 18.94 -23.31
C ASP A 143 0.41 17.94 -24.48
N VAL A 144 -0.78 17.38 -24.74
CA VAL A 144 -1.01 16.47 -25.88
C VAL A 144 -1.33 17.27 -27.15
N ASP A 145 -0.45 17.22 -28.14
CA ASP A 145 -0.69 17.78 -29.48
C ASP A 145 -1.74 16.96 -30.24
N ARG A 146 -3.01 17.26 -29.96
CA ARG A 146 -4.18 16.61 -30.61
C ARG A 146 -4.14 16.75 -32.14
N ALA A 147 -3.56 17.84 -32.66
CA ALA A 147 -3.48 18.06 -34.10
C ALA A 147 -2.49 17.09 -34.77
N ALA A 148 -1.38 16.75 -34.09
CA ALA A 148 -0.45 15.73 -34.58
C ALA A 148 -1.10 14.32 -34.61
N ILE A 149 -1.92 13.99 -33.60
CA ILE A 149 -2.64 12.71 -33.54
C ILE A 149 -3.69 12.63 -34.65
N GLU A 150 -4.48 13.69 -34.87
CA GLU A 150 -5.47 13.75 -35.95
C GLU A 150 -4.81 13.66 -37.33
N ALA A 151 -3.67 14.31 -37.52
CA ALA A 151 -2.89 14.22 -38.75
C ALA A 151 -2.34 12.80 -39.00
N TRP A 152 -1.92 12.10 -37.94
CA TRP A 152 -1.48 10.70 -38.05
C TRP A 152 -2.65 9.76 -38.37
N MET A 153 -3.80 9.94 -37.72
CA MET A 153 -5.02 9.15 -38.00
C MET A 153 -5.50 9.33 -39.45
N ALA A 154 -5.38 10.54 -40.01
CA ALA A 154 -5.73 10.82 -41.41
C ALA A 154 -4.80 10.14 -42.44
N LEU A 155 -3.63 9.65 -42.01
CA LEU A 155 -2.69 8.90 -42.86
C LEU A 155 -2.97 7.39 -42.84
N VAL A 156 -3.81 6.90 -41.92
CA VAL A 156 -4.22 5.49 -41.86
C VAL A 156 -5.30 5.27 -42.92
N PRO A 157 -5.07 4.41 -43.93
CA PRO A 157 -6.11 4.06 -44.90
C PRO A 157 -7.29 3.41 -44.17
N GLU A 158 -8.51 3.79 -44.52
CA GLU A 158 -9.71 3.03 -44.12
C GLU A 158 -9.60 1.65 -44.78
N CYS A 159 -9.13 0.66 -44.02
CA CYS A 159 -9.22 -0.73 -44.43
C CYS A 159 -10.64 -1.22 -44.13
N ASP A 160 -11.35 -1.69 -45.16
CA ASP A 160 -12.53 -2.53 -44.97
C ASP A 160 -12.10 -3.78 -44.18
N THR A 161 -12.57 -3.89 -42.94
CA THR A 161 -12.24 -5.01 -42.02
C THR A 161 -12.87 -6.35 -42.42
N ASP A 162 -13.51 -6.42 -43.59
CA ASP A 162 -14.20 -7.61 -44.08
C ASP A 162 -13.26 -8.61 -44.78
N GLU A 163 -12.01 -8.21 -45.07
CA GLU A 163 -10.99 -9.13 -45.58
C GLU A 163 -10.05 -9.56 -44.44
N VAL A 164 -10.50 -10.53 -43.64
CA VAL A 164 -9.62 -11.31 -42.77
C VAL A 164 -8.73 -12.14 -43.70
N PRO A 165 -7.40 -11.92 -43.75
CA PRO A 165 -6.53 -12.82 -44.47
C PRO A 165 -6.63 -14.19 -43.80
N GLU A 166 -6.88 -15.25 -44.56
CA GLU A 166 -6.74 -16.62 -44.08
C GLU A 166 -5.26 -16.82 -43.71
N VAL A 167 -4.94 -16.54 -42.46
CA VAL A 167 -3.66 -16.91 -41.85
C VAL A 167 -3.78 -18.38 -41.50
N ASP A 168 -2.79 -19.17 -41.91
CA ASP A 168 -2.63 -20.56 -41.51
C ASP A 168 -2.38 -20.58 -39.99
N ILE A 169 -3.45 -20.66 -39.21
CA ILE A 169 -3.39 -20.76 -37.75
C ILE A 169 -2.93 -22.20 -37.45
N ASP A 170 -1.76 -22.33 -36.81
CA ASP A 170 -1.30 -23.61 -36.29
C ASP A 170 -2.33 -24.10 -35.27
N ASP A 171 -3.01 -25.20 -35.59
CA ASP A 171 -4.08 -25.81 -34.79
C ASP A 171 -3.44 -26.52 -33.58
N TRP A 172 -2.96 -25.72 -32.62
CA TRP A 172 -2.52 -26.26 -31.35
C TRP A 172 -3.74 -26.75 -30.58
N ASP A 173 -3.76 -28.05 -30.29
CA ASP A 173 -4.69 -28.73 -29.37
C ASP A 173 -4.60 -28.13 -27.95
N ALA A 174 -5.08 -26.91 -27.78
CA ALA A 174 -5.21 -26.26 -26.49
C ALA A 174 -6.48 -26.80 -25.82
N LYS A 175 -6.31 -27.61 -24.79
CA LYS A 175 -7.42 -27.96 -23.90
C LYS A 175 -7.93 -26.67 -23.24
N SER A 176 -9.18 -26.31 -23.52
CA SER A 176 -9.90 -25.30 -22.75
C SER A 176 -10.01 -25.78 -21.30
N MET A 177 -9.22 -25.19 -20.41
CA MET A 177 -9.42 -25.37 -18.97
C MET A 177 -10.42 -24.31 -18.50
N GLY A 178 -11.38 -24.72 -17.68
CA GLY A 178 -12.23 -23.76 -16.99
C GLY A 178 -11.38 -22.92 -16.03
N ILE A 179 -11.74 -21.63 -15.88
CA ILE A 179 -11.07 -20.68 -14.96
C ILE A 179 -10.98 -21.21 -13.51
N SER A 180 -11.74 -22.26 -13.17
CA SER A 180 -11.85 -22.82 -11.82
C SER A 180 -11.10 -24.14 -11.60
N ASP A 181 -10.39 -24.70 -12.58
CA ASP A 181 -9.68 -25.99 -12.41
C ASP A 181 -8.31 -25.89 -11.71
N SER A 182 -7.88 -24.68 -11.34
CA SER A 182 -6.68 -24.44 -10.54
C SER A 182 -7.00 -24.43 -9.03
N MET A 183 -7.33 -25.59 -8.45
CA MET A 183 -7.33 -25.75 -6.98
C MET A 183 -5.90 -26.00 -6.47
N SER A 184 -5.14 -24.93 -6.24
CA SER A 184 -3.95 -25.01 -5.38
C SER A 184 -3.59 -23.66 -4.76
N MET A 185 -4.38 -23.23 -3.78
CA MET A 185 -3.89 -22.38 -2.68
C MET A 185 -4.90 -22.41 -1.53
N VAL A 186 -4.54 -23.02 -0.41
CA VAL A 186 -5.24 -22.79 0.86
C VAL A 186 -4.70 -21.47 1.40
N ALA A 187 -5.41 -20.39 1.10
CA ALA A 187 -5.09 -19.08 1.65
C ALA A 187 -5.60 -19.00 3.10
N GLU A 188 -4.72 -18.61 4.03
CA GLU A 188 -5.07 -18.31 5.41
C GLU A 188 -5.32 -16.79 5.59
N ASP A 189 -6.19 -16.44 6.53
CA ASP A 189 -6.50 -15.07 6.97
C ASP A 189 -6.92 -14.04 5.89
N GLY A 190 -6.19 -12.93 5.76
CA GLY A 190 -6.62 -11.76 4.97
C GLY A 190 -6.82 -12.06 3.48
N GLU A 191 -6.15 -13.09 2.97
CA GLU A 191 -6.34 -13.61 1.62
C GLU A 191 -7.63 -14.43 1.49
N ARG A 192 -8.05 -15.16 2.55
CA ARG A 192 -9.33 -15.87 2.56
C ARG A 192 -10.51 -14.91 2.52
N ARG A 193 -10.44 -13.78 3.22
CA ARG A 193 -11.47 -12.72 3.14
C ARG A 193 -11.61 -12.14 1.73
N ARG A 194 -10.50 -12.02 1.00
CA ARG A 194 -10.51 -11.59 -0.41
C ARG A 194 -11.22 -12.61 -1.31
N ILE A 195 -10.91 -13.90 -1.13
CA ILE A 195 -11.56 -14.99 -1.87
C ILE A 195 -13.05 -15.03 -1.57
N ASP A 196 -13.46 -14.98 -0.31
CA ASP A 196 -14.87 -15.08 0.08
C ASP A 196 -15.68 -13.85 -0.39
N LYS A 197 -15.09 -12.64 -0.37
CA LYS A 197 -15.71 -11.42 -0.92
C LYS A 197 -15.91 -11.53 -2.44
N TRP A 198 -14.92 -12.07 -3.15
CA TRP A 198 -15.00 -12.28 -4.59
C TRP A 198 -16.06 -13.33 -4.96
N LEU A 199 -16.12 -14.45 -4.24
CA LEU A 199 -17.16 -15.47 -4.39
C LEU A 199 -18.57 -14.89 -4.18
N ALA A 200 -18.77 -14.07 -3.14
CA ALA A 200 -20.04 -13.42 -2.87
C ALA A 200 -20.46 -12.42 -3.96
N MET A 201 -19.50 -11.75 -4.61
CA MET A 201 -19.79 -10.89 -5.76
C MET A 201 -20.20 -11.72 -6.97
N CYS A 202 -19.45 -12.77 -7.30
CA CYS A 202 -19.80 -13.67 -8.41
C CYS A 202 -21.16 -14.34 -8.25
N GLU A 203 -21.52 -14.77 -7.03
CA GLU A 203 -22.85 -15.33 -6.75
C GLU A 203 -23.97 -14.32 -6.97
N ARG A 204 -23.74 -13.05 -6.59
CA ARG A 204 -24.71 -11.96 -6.83
C ARG A 204 -24.88 -11.69 -8.31
N THR A 205 -23.78 -11.57 -9.05
CA THR A 205 -23.82 -11.33 -10.50
C THR A 205 -24.45 -12.50 -11.26
N ARG A 206 -24.23 -13.74 -10.79
CA ARG A 206 -24.88 -14.93 -11.36
C ARG A 206 -26.40 -14.92 -11.12
N GLY A 207 -26.85 -14.53 -9.92
CA GLY A 207 -28.28 -14.38 -9.61
C GLY A 207 -28.95 -13.25 -10.40
N GLU A 208 -28.26 -12.14 -10.62
CA GLU A 208 -28.76 -11.03 -11.44
C GLU A 208 -28.89 -11.41 -12.93
N LEU A 209 -27.96 -12.22 -13.45
CA LEU A 209 -28.05 -12.77 -14.81
C LEU A 209 -29.18 -13.80 -14.97
N GLU A 210 -29.46 -14.63 -13.96
CA GLU A 210 -30.58 -15.58 -14.01
C GLU A 210 -31.95 -14.86 -13.97
N VAL A 211 -32.09 -13.76 -13.24
CA VAL A 211 -33.36 -12.97 -13.18
C VAL A 211 -33.66 -12.23 -14.49
N VAL A 212 -32.62 -11.84 -15.25
CA VAL A 212 -32.78 -11.19 -16.56
C VAL A 212 -33.17 -12.16 -17.68
N VAL A 213 -32.92 -13.47 -17.51
CA VAL A 213 -33.30 -14.50 -18.49
C VAL A 213 -34.73 -15.02 -18.28
N GLU A 214 -35.33 -14.84 -17.09
CA GLU A 214 -36.72 -15.26 -16.79
C GLU A 214 -37.78 -14.14 -16.89
N SER A 215 -37.41 -12.93 -17.32
CA SER A 215 -38.34 -11.80 -17.55
C SER A 215 -38.61 -11.55 -19.04
#